data_AF-A0A958H8B0-F1
#
_entry.id   AF-A0A958H8B0-F1
#
_cell.length_a   1.000
_cell.length_b   1.000
_cell.length_c   1.000
_cell.angle_alpha   90.00
_cell.angle_beta   90.00
_cell.angle_gamma   90.00
#
_symmetry.space_group_name_H-M   'P 1'
#
loop_
_entity.id
_entity.type
_entity.pdbx_description
1 polymer ?
#
loop_
_entity_poly.entity_id
_entity_poly.type
_entity_poly.pdbx_seq_one_letter_code
_entity_poly.pdbx_strand_id
1 'polypeptide(L)'
;MTVTKRENRTGVLAWLLAGLVAIVTLVQVPLTLQQSPPATLGALAGTIAWGVAIPWTYAFLAALIINRQPGNRVGWLLLLVGLSGVIPTTAILGMMPEPVRITPGVWLLTSVDNWSWVPLIFAIFLIPLNFPTGRPPTPRWRWVNWLAVAMAVFFIVLISLVSTTGPADESWRLANPIGFIPVEWVNGPFLIVWGIGLVTVVG
;
A
#
# COMPACT_ATOMS: atom_id res chain seq x y z
N MET A 1 13.85 -14.13 31.71
CA MET A 1 12.37 -14.15 31.61
C MET A 1 11.75 -13.06 30.72
N THR A 2 12.53 -12.09 30.18
CA THR A 2 12.00 -10.96 29.39
C THR A 2 11.82 -11.26 27.89
N VAL A 3 12.55 -12.22 27.33
CA VAL A 3 12.55 -12.55 25.90
C VAL A 3 11.23 -13.20 25.45
N THR A 4 10.77 -14.23 26.17
CA THR A 4 9.54 -15.00 25.83
C THR A 4 8.27 -14.14 25.88
N LYS A 5 8.21 -13.17 26.80
CA LYS A 5 7.06 -12.26 26.92
C LYS A 5 6.96 -11.27 25.76
N ARG A 6 8.10 -10.84 25.20
CA ARG A 6 8.16 -9.92 24.05
C ARG A 6 7.78 -10.62 22.75
N GLU A 7 8.23 -11.86 22.56
CA GLU A 7 7.92 -12.69 21.40
C GLU A 7 6.42 -12.99 21.30
N ASN A 8 5.78 -13.28 22.44
CA ASN A 8 4.33 -13.52 22.51
C ASN A 8 3.52 -12.25 22.12
N ARG A 9 3.95 -11.07 22.57
CA ARG A 9 3.29 -9.80 22.22
C ARG A 9 3.36 -9.48 20.73
N THR A 10 4.50 -9.75 20.09
CA THR A 10 4.67 -9.52 18.64
C THR A 10 3.82 -10.46 17.80
N GLY A 11 3.70 -11.73 18.20
CA GLY A 11 2.82 -12.69 17.54
C GLY A 11 1.35 -12.28 17.64
N VAL A 12 0.90 -11.89 18.85
CA VAL A 12 -0.47 -11.39 19.06
C VAL A 12 -0.74 -10.14 18.21
N LEU A 13 0.19 -9.18 18.18
CA LEU A 13 0.03 -7.98 17.35
C LEU A 13 -0.13 -8.32 15.87
N ALA A 14 0.68 -9.26 15.35
CA ALA A 14 0.59 -9.68 13.96
C ALA A 14 -0.77 -10.33 13.63
N TRP A 15 -1.30 -11.16 14.54
CA TRP A 15 -2.64 -11.73 14.40
C TRP A 15 -3.75 -10.69 14.48
N LEU A 16 -3.63 -9.70 15.37
CA LEU A 16 -4.59 -8.60 15.46
C LEU A 16 -4.60 -7.77 14.16
N LEU A 17 -3.43 -7.48 13.61
CA LEU A 17 -3.31 -6.77 12.33
C LEU A 17 -3.86 -7.61 11.17
N ALA A 18 -3.62 -8.93 11.14
CA ALA A 18 -4.21 -9.82 10.15
C ALA A 18 -5.74 -9.92 10.29
N GLY A 19 -6.26 -9.96 11.52
CA GLY A 19 -7.68 -9.89 11.79
C GLY A 19 -8.30 -8.55 11.35
N LEU A 20 -7.59 -7.44 11.55
CA LEU A 20 -8.00 -6.13 11.05
C LEU A 20 -8.08 -6.11 9.52
N VAL A 21 -7.08 -6.65 8.82
CA VAL A 21 -7.12 -6.81 7.35
C VAL A 21 -8.39 -7.57 6.96
N ALA A 22 -8.67 -8.72 7.59
CA ALA A 22 -9.86 -9.50 7.30
C ALA A 22 -11.16 -8.71 7.53
N ILE A 23 -11.29 -8.01 8.66
CA ILE A 23 -12.49 -7.21 8.96
C ILE A 23 -12.67 -6.09 7.94
N VAL A 24 -11.61 -5.34 7.61
CA VAL A 24 -11.70 -4.22 6.67
C VAL A 24 -12.08 -4.72 5.27
N THR A 25 -11.49 -5.83 4.79
CA THR A 25 -11.88 -6.40 3.49
C THR A 25 -13.36 -6.78 3.41
N LEU A 26 -13.91 -7.36 4.49
CA LEU A 26 -15.31 -7.81 4.55
C LEU A 26 -16.28 -6.63 4.49
N VAL A 27 -15.83 -5.42 4.82
CA VAL A 27 -16.63 -4.20 4.67
C VAL A 27 -16.36 -3.54 3.32
N GLN A 28 -15.09 -3.32 2.94
CA GLN A 28 -14.74 -2.53 1.75
C GLN A 28 -15.17 -3.22 0.44
N VAL A 29 -15.07 -4.54 0.34
CA VAL A 29 -15.31 -5.27 -0.92
C VAL A 29 -16.79 -5.28 -1.27
N PRO A 30 -17.73 -5.61 -0.36
CA PRO A 30 -19.16 -5.44 -0.65
C PRO A 30 -19.53 -4.01 -1.04
N LEU A 31 -18.96 -3.00 -0.38
CA LEU A 31 -19.21 -1.60 -0.71
C LEU A 31 -18.75 -1.26 -2.13
N THR A 32 -17.54 -1.72 -2.51
CA THR A 32 -17.01 -1.53 -3.87
C THR A 32 -17.90 -2.21 -4.90
N LEU A 33 -18.37 -3.44 -4.62
CA LEU A 33 -19.27 -4.18 -5.52
C LEU A 33 -20.66 -3.53 -5.63
N GLN A 34 -21.14 -2.87 -4.58
CA GLN A 34 -22.39 -2.11 -4.62
C GLN A 34 -22.26 -0.82 -5.42
N GLN A 35 -21.15 -0.09 -5.23
CA GLN A 35 -20.87 1.17 -5.93
C GLN A 35 -20.55 0.95 -7.42
N SER A 36 -19.83 -0.12 -7.73
CA SER A 36 -19.38 -0.46 -9.07
C SER A 36 -19.62 -1.94 -9.36
N PRO A 37 -20.86 -2.32 -9.71
CA PRO A 37 -21.19 -3.70 -10.01
C PRO A 37 -20.35 -4.22 -11.19
N PRO A 38 -19.64 -5.35 -11.04
CA PRO A 38 -18.77 -5.86 -12.09
C PRO A 38 -19.58 -6.34 -13.30
N ALA A 39 -19.26 -5.82 -14.48
CA ALA A 39 -19.94 -6.17 -15.73
C ALA A 39 -19.61 -7.59 -16.26
N THR A 40 -18.54 -8.21 -15.76
CA THR A 40 -18.06 -9.53 -16.20
C THR A 40 -17.55 -10.37 -15.03
N LEU A 41 -17.50 -11.70 -15.22
CA LEU A 41 -16.88 -12.61 -14.27
C LEU A 41 -15.39 -12.29 -14.04
N GLY A 42 -14.69 -11.80 -15.06
CA GLY A 42 -13.29 -11.37 -14.94
C GLY A 42 -13.14 -10.16 -14.02
N ALA A 43 -14.01 -9.16 -14.12
CA ALA A 43 -14.00 -7.99 -13.24
C ALA A 43 -14.34 -8.36 -11.78
N LEU A 44 -15.30 -9.27 -11.59
CA LEU A 44 -15.62 -9.81 -10.26
C LEU A 44 -14.41 -10.55 -9.67
N ALA A 45 -13.79 -11.44 -10.45
CA ALA A 45 -12.61 -12.19 -10.02
C ALA A 45 -11.44 -11.24 -9.67
N GLY A 46 -11.23 -10.18 -10.46
CA GLY A 46 -10.23 -9.15 -10.18
C GLY A 46 -10.51 -8.41 -8.86
N THR A 47 -11.76 -8.04 -8.62
CA THR A 47 -12.19 -7.36 -7.38
C THR A 47 -11.96 -8.24 -6.15
N ILE A 48 -12.33 -9.53 -6.23
CA ILE A 48 -12.10 -10.49 -5.14
C ILE A 48 -10.61 -10.76 -4.95
N ALA A 49 -9.84 -10.87 -6.04
CA ALA A 49 -8.40 -11.13 -5.97
C ALA A 49 -7.67 -9.99 -5.28
N TRP A 50 -7.87 -8.75 -5.73
CA TRP A 50 -7.23 -7.56 -5.17
C TRP A 50 -7.78 -7.16 -3.80
N GLY A 51 -9.09 -7.28 -3.60
CA GLY A 51 -9.76 -6.83 -2.38
C GLY A 51 -9.77 -7.84 -1.25
N VAL A 52 -9.61 -9.15 -1.51
CA VAL A 52 -9.68 -10.21 -0.50
C VAL A 52 -8.49 -11.15 -0.59
N ALA A 53 -8.32 -11.85 -1.71
CA ALA A 53 -7.41 -13.00 -1.79
C ALA A 53 -5.96 -12.61 -1.52
N ILE A 54 -5.49 -11.52 -2.16
CA ILE A 54 -4.15 -10.99 -1.94
C ILE A 54 -3.99 -10.52 -0.49
N PRO A 55 -4.74 -9.52 0.03
CA PRO A 55 -4.55 -9.04 1.39
C PRO A 55 -4.58 -10.14 2.45
N TRP A 56 -5.50 -11.09 2.34
CA TRP A 56 -5.66 -12.19 3.31
C TRP A 56 -4.49 -13.14 3.28
N THR A 57 -4.07 -13.56 2.08
CA THR A 57 -2.95 -14.48 1.92
C THR A 57 -1.68 -13.87 2.52
N TYR A 58 -1.39 -12.61 2.18
CA TYR A 58 -0.20 -11.92 2.68
C TYR A 58 -0.26 -11.68 4.19
N ALA A 59 -1.39 -11.21 4.73
CA ALA A 59 -1.55 -10.96 6.16
C ALA A 59 -1.52 -12.25 7.00
N PHE A 60 -2.12 -13.33 6.51
CA PHE A 60 -2.08 -14.63 7.17
C PHE A 60 -0.66 -15.22 7.19
N LEU A 61 0.04 -15.23 6.05
CA LEU A 61 1.43 -15.68 5.97
C LEU A 61 2.34 -14.83 6.87
N ALA A 62 2.13 -13.51 6.88
CA ALA A 62 2.84 -12.60 7.77
C ALA A 62 2.64 -12.96 9.25
N ALA A 63 1.39 -13.15 9.69
CA ALA A 63 1.07 -13.53 11.07
C ALA A 63 1.73 -14.85 11.45
N LEU A 64 1.71 -15.85 10.56
CA LEU A 64 2.37 -17.13 10.79
C LEU A 64 3.90 -17.00 10.96
N ILE A 65 4.54 -16.21 10.08
CA ILE A 65 5.99 -15.98 10.12
C ILE A 65 6.37 -15.19 11.38
N ILE A 66 5.69 -14.09 11.69
CA ILE A 66 6.00 -13.24 12.85
C ILE A 66 5.78 -14.01 14.16
N ASN A 67 4.74 -14.86 14.23
CA ASN A 67 4.47 -15.66 15.41
C ASN A 67 5.55 -16.72 15.68
N ARG A 68 6.16 -17.28 14.63
CA ARG A 68 7.27 -18.25 14.77
C ARG A 68 8.65 -17.59 14.86
N GLN A 69 8.84 -16.46 14.19
CA GLN A 69 10.11 -15.76 14.04
C GLN A 69 9.88 -14.24 14.11
N PRO A 70 9.67 -13.66 15.31
CA PRO A 70 9.28 -12.25 15.45
C PRO A 70 10.34 -11.26 14.97
N GLY A 71 11.61 -11.70 14.86
CA GLY A 71 12.70 -10.93 14.28
C GLY A 71 12.80 -11.00 12.75
N ASN A 72 11.96 -11.78 12.07
CA ASN A 72 12.02 -11.94 10.63
C ASN A 72 11.31 -10.78 9.91
N ARG A 73 12.10 -9.95 9.22
CA ARG A 73 11.60 -8.79 8.47
C ARG A 73 10.65 -9.16 7.33
N VAL A 74 10.79 -10.34 6.74
CA VAL A 74 9.92 -10.79 5.65
C VAL A 74 8.47 -10.87 6.12
N GLY A 75 8.23 -11.36 7.34
CA GLY A 75 6.88 -11.39 7.92
C GLY A 75 6.26 -9.99 8.01
N TRP A 76 7.04 -8.99 8.45
CA TRP A 76 6.58 -7.60 8.53
C TRP A 76 6.36 -6.96 7.15
N LEU A 77 7.20 -7.28 6.16
CA LEU A 77 7.02 -6.81 4.78
C LEU A 77 5.76 -7.40 4.15
N LEU A 78 5.49 -8.70 4.36
CA LEU A 78 4.24 -9.33 3.94
C LEU A 78 3.02 -8.70 4.62
N LEU A 79 3.13 -8.35 5.90
CA LEU A 79 2.06 -7.65 6.61
C LEU A 79 1.79 -6.27 6.00
N LEU A 80 2.84 -5.55 5.61
CA LEU A 80 2.73 -4.26 4.94
C LEU A 80 2.03 -4.38 3.58
N VAL A 81 2.33 -5.42 2.80
CA VAL A 81 1.60 -5.72 1.55
C VAL A 81 0.11 -5.94 1.84
N GLY A 82 -0.21 -6.78 2.84
CA GLY A 82 -1.60 -7.03 3.23
C GLY A 82 -2.35 -5.76 3.65
N LEU A 83 -1.72 -4.92 4.48
CA LEU A 83 -2.29 -3.66 4.97
C LEU A 83 -2.48 -2.61 3.87
N SER A 84 -1.55 -2.51 2.93
CA SER A 84 -1.66 -1.55 1.82
C SER A 84 -2.84 -1.82 0.89
N GLY A 85 -3.32 -3.08 0.82
CA GLY A 85 -4.51 -3.45 0.04
C GLY A 85 -5.85 -3.25 0.77
N VAL A 86 -5.84 -2.77 2.01
CA VAL A 86 -7.05 -2.59 2.84
C VAL A 86 -7.18 -1.18 3.39
N ILE A 87 -6.94 -0.19 2.52
CA ILE A 87 -7.13 1.21 2.84
C ILE A 87 -8.48 1.63 2.21
N PRO A 88 -9.53 1.89 3.01
CA PRO A 88 -10.90 2.05 2.49
C PRO A 88 -11.16 3.44 1.89
N THR A 89 -10.13 4.17 1.46
CA THR A 89 -10.24 5.54 0.95
C THR A 89 -11.11 5.62 -0.29
N THR A 90 -10.92 4.72 -1.25
CA THR A 90 -11.74 4.62 -2.46
C THR A 90 -13.23 4.42 -2.13
N ALA A 91 -13.54 3.44 -1.29
CA ALA A 91 -14.91 3.12 -0.89
C ALA A 91 -15.58 4.30 -0.15
N ILE A 92 -14.85 4.97 0.74
CA ILE A 92 -15.34 6.14 1.47
C ILE A 92 -15.59 7.32 0.51
N LEU A 93 -14.64 7.61 -0.39
CA LEU A 93 -14.77 8.69 -1.37
C LEU A 93 -15.94 8.45 -2.33
N GLY A 94 -16.18 7.20 -2.75
CA GLY A 94 -17.31 6.82 -3.60
C GLY A 94 -18.69 6.93 -2.93
N MET A 95 -18.76 7.05 -1.60
CA MET A 95 -20.01 7.33 -0.88
C MET A 95 -20.30 8.82 -0.75
N MET A 96 -19.30 9.67 -0.94
CA MET A 96 -19.43 11.11 -0.79
C MET A 96 -19.90 11.72 -2.11
N PRO A 97 -20.78 12.74 -2.06
CA PRO A 97 -21.06 13.55 -3.25
C PRO A 97 -19.80 14.26 -3.71
N GLU A 98 -19.72 14.56 -5.00
CA GLU A 98 -18.60 15.30 -5.57
C GLU A 98 -18.41 16.63 -4.81
N PRO A 99 -17.22 16.85 -4.22
CA PRO A 99 -16.97 18.06 -3.46
C PRO A 99 -16.84 19.26 -4.41
N VAL A 100 -17.42 20.40 -4.05
CA VAL A 100 -17.19 21.68 -4.77
C VAL A 100 -15.85 22.31 -4.37
N ARG A 101 -15.37 22.01 -3.16
CA ARG A 101 -14.10 22.51 -2.60
C ARG A 101 -13.43 21.42 -1.77
N ILE A 102 -12.11 21.41 -1.78
CA ILE A 102 -11.31 20.50 -0.95
C ILE A 102 -11.36 20.94 0.51
N THR A 103 -12.01 20.12 1.34
CA THR A 103 -11.93 20.21 2.80
C THR A 103 -10.72 19.40 3.31
N PRO A 104 -10.18 19.69 4.51
CA PRO A 104 -9.06 18.93 5.06
C PRO A 104 -9.30 17.42 5.15
N GLY A 105 -10.54 17.00 5.42
CA GLY A 105 -10.91 15.57 5.48
C GLY A 105 -10.87 14.90 4.11
N VAL A 106 -11.47 15.53 3.09
CA VAL A 106 -11.44 15.03 1.71
C VAL A 106 -10.01 15.02 1.19
N TRP A 107 -9.24 16.07 1.47
CA TRP A 107 -7.82 16.15 1.12
C TRP A 107 -7.01 15.00 1.71
N LEU A 108 -7.22 14.66 2.98
CA LEU A 108 -6.53 13.54 3.63
C LEU A 108 -6.88 12.22 2.96
N LEU A 109 -8.18 11.99 2.69
CA LEU A 109 -8.67 10.78 2.04
C LEU A 109 -8.06 10.64 0.64
N THR A 110 -8.13 11.67 -0.20
CA THR A 110 -7.59 11.63 -1.56
C THR A 110 -6.07 11.54 -1.55
N SER A 111 -5.39 12.20 -0.61
CA SER A 111 -3.94 12.09 -0.48
C SER A 111 -3.53 10.65 -0.21
N VAL A 112 -4.12 10.03 0.83
CA VAL A 112 -3.85 8.63 1.19
C VAL A 112 -4.19 7.69 0.02
N ASP A 113 -5.32 7.91 -0.65
CA ASP A 113 -5.74 7.11 -1.81
C ASP A 113 -4.65 7.06 -2.90
N ASN A 114 -4.11 8.23 -3.24
CA ASN A 114 -3.17 8.39 -4.35
C ASN A 114 -1.77 7.78 -4.11
N TRP A 115 -1.29 7.70 -2.85
CA TRP A 115 0.03 7.10 -2.54
C TRP A 115 -0.05 5.76 -1.82
N SER A 116 -1.24 5.26 -1.49
CA SER A 116 -1.48 3.99 -0.77
C SER A 116 -0.78 2.76 -1.37
N TRP A 117 -0.53 2.76 -2.67
CA TRP A 117 0.16 1.70 -3.40
C TRP A 117 1.70 1.71 -3.18
N VAL A 118 2.27 2.81 -2.72
CA VAL A 118 3.73 2.96 -2.57
C VAL A 118 4.30 1.94 -1.56
N PRO A 119 3.75 1.79 -0.33
CA PRO A 119 4.20 0.76 0.60
C PRO A 119 4.12 -0.66 0.03
N LEU A 120 3.08 -0.96 -0.77
CA LEU A 120 2.91 -2.26 -1.42
C LEU A 120 4.12 -2.58 -2.32
N ILE A 121 4.44 -1.67 -3.23
CA ILE A 121 5.50 -1.86 -4.24
C ILE A 121 6.86 -2.00 -3.57
N PHE A 122 7.20 -1.11 -2.64
CA PHE A 122 8.49 -1.18 -1.97
C PHE A 122 8.61 -2.38 -1.03
N ALA A 123 7.52 -2.82 -0.40
CA ALA A 123 7.52 -4.05 0.38
C ALA A 123 7.84 -5.27 -0.49
N ILE A 124 7.21 -5.38 -1.66
CA ILE A 124 7.47 -6.46 -2.62
C ILE A 124 8.93 -6.49 -3.06
N PHE A 125 9.52 -5.34 -3.40
CA PHE A 125 10.93 -5.29 -3.79
C PHE A 125 11.90 -5.65 -2.65
N LEU A 126 11.53 -5.38 -1.41
CA LEU A 126 12.36 -5.69 -0.24
C LEU A 126 12.25 -7.16 0.21
N ILE A 127 11.21 -7.89 -0.19
CA ILE A 127 11.02 -9.31 0.19
C ILE A 127 12.19 -10.17 -0.32
N PRO A 128 12.53 -10.21 -1.63
CA PRO A 128 13.64 -11.02 -2.14
C PRO A 128 14.98 -10.70 -1.47
N LEU A 129 15.22 -9.43 -1.17
CA LEU A 129 16.46 -8.98 -0.53
C LEU A 129 16.63 -9.50 0.90
N ASN A 130 15.52 -9.68 1.62
CA ASN A 130 15.53 -10.14 3.01
C ASN A 130 15.18 -11.63 3.14
N PHE A 131 14.81 -12.30 2.05
CA PHE A 131 14.48 -13.72 2.04
C PHE A 131 15.75 -14.60 2.03
N PRO A 132 15.76 -15.77 2.71
CA PRO A 132 14.75 -16.31 3.64
C PRO A 132 14.94 -15.87 5.10
N THR A 133 16.12 -15.35 5.46
CA THR A 133 16.55 -15.21 6.86
C THR A 133 16.05 -13.94 7.57
N GLY A 134 15.31 -13.08 6.86
CA GLY A 134 14.85 -11.79 7.38
C GLY A 134 15.97 -10.74 7.49
N ARG A 135 17.13 -11.00 6.89
CA ARG A 135 18.31 -10.13 6.93
C ARG A 135 18.94 -10.07 5.55
N PRO A 136 19.49 -8.91 5.16
CA PRO A 136 20.25 -8.81 3.91
C PRO A 136 21.44 -9.77 3.91
N PRO A 137 21.84 -10.34 2.74
CA PRO A 137 22.89 -11.36 2.65
C PRO A 137 24.25 -10.91 3.22
N THR A 138 24.58 -9.62 3.05
CA THR A 138 25.81 -9.01 3.59
C THR A 138 25.53 -7.59 4.09
N PRO A 139 26.32 -7.04 5.05
CA PRO A 139 26.10 -5.69 5.60
C PRO A 139 26.06 -4.58 4.56
N ARG A 140 26.78 -4.77 3.44
CA ARG A 140 26.78 -3.87 2.27
C ARG A 140 25.42 -3.71 1.59
N TRP A 141 24.42 -4.54 1.87
CA TRP A 141 23.07 -4.37 1.31
C TRP A 141 22.13 -3.61 2.25
N ARG A 142 22.61 -3.20 3.43
CA ARG A 142 21.79 -2.41 4.37
C ARG A 142 21.40 -1.04 3.79
N TRP A 143 22.24 -0.43 2.95
CA TRP A 143 21.91 0.83 2.29
C TRP A 143 20.75 0.68 1.31
N VAL A 144 20.55 -0.48 0.70
CA VAL A 144 19.42 -0.71 -0.24
C VAL A 144 18.08 -0.63 0.50
N ASN A 145 18.00 -1.12 1.74
CA ASN A 145 16.80 -0.93 2.57
C ASN A 145 16.53 0.56 2.81
N TRP A 146 17.58 1.33 3.12
CA TRP A 146 17.44 2.78 3.32
C TRP A 146 17.09 3.52 2.04
N LEU A 147 17.67 3.12 0.91
CA LEU A 147 17.31 3.68 -0.40
C LEU A 147 15.85 3.40 -0.73
N ALA A 148 15.36 2.17 -0.51
CA ALA A 148 13.96 1.83 -0.74
C ALA A 148 13.01 2.67 0.13
N VAL A 149 13.36 2.86 1.41
CA VAL A 149 12.58 3.73 2.31
C VAL A 149 12.64 5.19 1.86
N ALA A 150 13.81 5.71 1.53
CA ALA A 150 13.97 7.09 1.05
C ALA A 150 13.18 7.32 -0.25
N MET A 151 13.19 6.34 -1.15
CA MET A 151 12.44 6.38 -2.39
C MET A 151 10.94 6.33 -2.12
N ALA A 152 10.47 5.44 -1.24
CA ALA A 152 9.05 5.40 -0.83
C ALA A 152 8.58 6.74 -0.26
N VAL A 153 9.36 7.35 0.64
CA VAL A 153 9.06 8.68 1.20
C VAL A 153 9.05 9.74 0.10
N PHE A 154 10.04 9.72 -0.80
CA PHE A 154 10.08 10.63 -1.93
C PHE A 154 8.83 10.53 -2.81
N PHE A 155 8.37 9.31 -3.14
CA PHE A 155 7.15 9.09 -3.91
C PHE A 155 5.91 9.62 -3.18
N ILE A 156 5.77 9.34 -1.88
CA ILE A 156 4.64 9.84 -1.07
C ILE A 156 4.60 11.38 -1.09
N VAL A 157 5.76 12.03 -0.88
CA VAL A 157 5.87 13.50 -0.91
C VAL A 157 5.58 14.04 -2.30
N LEU A 158 6.18 13.45 -3.34
CA LEU A 158 5.98 13.86 -4.73
C LEU A 158 4.49 13.82 -5.12
N ILE A 159 3.82 12.70 -4.85
CA ILE A 159 2.39 12.50 -5.15
C ILE A 159 1.53 13.49 -4.35
N SER A 160 1.87 13.74 -3.08
CA SER A 160 1.14 14.68 -2.22
C SER A 160 1.26 16.15 -2.66
N LEU A 161 2.30 16.49 -3.44
CA LEU A 161 2.57 17.84 -3.94
C LEU A 161 2.10 18.08 -5.38
N VAL A 162 1.43 17.09 -5.99
CA VAL A 162 0.79 17.23 -7.30
C VAL A 162 -0.30 18.30 -7.26
N SER A 163 -0.39 19.13 -8.29
CA SER A 163 -1.24 20.34 -8.33
C SER A 163 -2.74 20.04 -8.27
N THR A 164 -3.15 18.82 -8.62
CA THR A 164 -4.54 18.35 -8.47
C THR A 164 -4.62 17.12 -7.58
N THR A 165 -5.75 16.97 -6.91
CA THR A 165 -6.08 15.80 -6.10
C THR A 165 -7.51 15.36 -6.39
N GLY A 166 -7.74 14.08 -6.25
CA GLY A 166 -9.03 13.43 -6.44
C GLY A 166 -8.87 11.93 -6.22
N PRO A 167 -9.96 11.16 -6.36
CA PRO A 167 -9.90 9.72 -6.21
C PRO A 167 -9.10 9.07 -7.35
N ALA A 168 -8.55 7.89 -7.07
CA ALA A 168 -7.74 7.15 -8.04
C ALA A 168 -8.53 6.71 -9.30
N ASP A 169 -9.85 6.62 -9.21
CA ASP A 169 -10.74 6.30 -10.35
C ASP A 169 -10.99 7.49 -11.30
N GLU A 170 -10.40 8.65 -11.00
CA GLU A 170 -10.49 9.89 -11.78
C GLU A 170 -11.91 10.46 -11.93
N SER A 171 -12.85 10.04 -11.08
CA SER A 171 -14.24 10.52 -11.08
C SER A 171 -14.35 12.04 -11.01
N TRP A 172 -13.44 12.70 -10.29
CA TRP A 172 -13.30 14.15 -10.24
C TRP A 172 -11.87 14.56 -9.88
N ARG A 173 -11.48 15.80 -10.21
CA ARG A 173 -10.20 16.40 -9.81
C ARG A 173 -10.39 17.86 -9.41
N LEU A 174 -9.80 18.23 -8.28
CA LEU A 174 -9.77 19.61 -7.78
C LEU A 174 -8.33 20.05 -7.52
N ALA A 175 -8.13 21.36 -7.38
CA ALA A 175 -6.84 21.92 -6.99
C ALA A 175 -6.41 21.41 -5.61
N ASN A 176 -5.19 20.89 -5.53
CA ASN A 176 -4.59 20.45 -4.28
C ASN A 176 -4.12 21.68 -3.48
N PRO A 177 -4.56 21.87 -2.23
CA PRO A 177 -4.17 23.02 -1.41
C PRO A 177 -2.67 23.23 -1.22
N ILE A 178 -1.89 22.15 -1.22
CA ILE A 178 -0.42 22.20 -1.06
C ILE A 178 0.33 21.90 -2.36
N GLY A 179 -0.42 21.66 -3.45
CA GLY A 179 0.12 21.16 -4.69
C GLY A 179 0.63 22.28 -5.59
N PHE A 180 1.83 22.10 -6.11
CA PHE A 180 2.45 23.01 -7.07
C PHE A 180 3.17 22.27 -8.21
N ILE A 181 3.30 20.95 -8.12
CA ILE A 181 3.92 20.12 -9.15
C ILE A 181 2.85 19.78 -10.18
N PRO A 182 3.00 20.17 -11.45
CA PRO A 182 1.95 19.88 -12.42
C PRO A 182 1.87 18.37 -12.73
N VAL A 183 0.65 17.85 -12.88
CA VAL A 183 0.37 16.42 -13.08
C VAL A 183 1.11 15.86 -14.29
N GLU A 184 1.23 16.65 -15.36
CA GLU A 184 1.89 16.28 -16.61
C GLU A 184 3.39 15.97 -16.42
N TRP A 185 4.04 16.58 -15.42
CA TRP A 185 5.45 16.27 -15.10
C TRP A 185 5.59 14.90 -14.47
N VAL A 186 4.64 14.54 -13.60
CA VAL A 186 4.61 13.22 -12.95
C VAL A 186 4.27 12.16 -13.99
N ASN A 187 3.16 12.34 -14.71
CA ASN A 187 2.64 11.36 -15.67
C ASN A 187 3.50 11.21 -16.94
N GLY A 188 4.31 12.23 -17.27
CA GLY A 188 5.21 12.22 -18.42
C GLY A 188 6.66 11.92 -18.04
N PRO A 189 7.53 12.94 -18.00
CA PRO A 189 8.98 12.76 -17.93
C PRO A 189 9.43 11.97 -16.70
N PHE A 190 8.78 12.17 -15.54
CA PHE A 190 9.14 11.44 -14.33
C PHE A 190 8.84 9.94 -14.44
N LEU A 191 7.61 9.55 -14.81
CA LEU A 191 7.27 8.14 -14.99
C LEU A 191 8.10 7.47 -16.10
N ILE A 192 8.47 8.18 -17.15
CA ILE A 192 9.34 7.66 -18.21
C ILE A 192 10.73 7.35 -17.65
N VAL A 193 11.36 8.32 -16.98
CA VAL A 193 12.69 8.14 -16.38
C VAL A 193 12.67 7.02 -15.34
N TRP A 194 11.61 6.98 -14.52
CA TRP A 194 11.45 5.94 -13.52
C TRP A 194 11.25 4.56 -14.14
N GLY A 195 10.42 4.45 -15.19
CA GLY A 195 10.21 3.21 -15.94
C GLY A 195 11.49 2.68 -16.59
N ILE A 196 12.30 3.57 -17.19
CA ILE A 196 13.62 3.21 -17.71
C ILE A 196 14.51 2.69 -16.58
N GLY A 197 14.53 3.38 -15.43
CA GLY A 197 15.27 2.96 -14.25
C GLY A 197 14.87 1.54 -13.78
N LEU A 198 13.57 1.24 -13.72
CA LEU A 198 13.10 -0.10 -13.38
C LEU A 198 13.58 -1.17 -14.37
N VAL A 199 13.51 -0.90 -15.66
CA VAL A 199 13.97 -1.85 -16.69
C VAL A 199 15.47 -2.13 -16.53
N THR A 200 16.28 -1.11 -16.26
CA THR A 200 17.74 -1.27 -16.06
C THR A 200 18.12 -2.01 -14.78
N VAL A 201 17.22 -2.10 -13.80
CA VAL A 201 17.46 -2.82 -12.54
C VAL A 201 17.00 -4.29 -12.65
N VAL A 202 16.06 -4.58 -13.57
CA VAL A 202 15.46 -5.91 -13.74
C VAL A 202 16.08 -6.70 -14.91
N GLY A 203 16.62 -6.01 -15.92
CA GLY A 203 17.32 -6.60 -17.07
C GLY A 203 18.83 -6.67 -16.88
#